data_AF-A0A812PAU9-F1
#
_entry.id   AF-A0A812PAU9-F1
#
_cell.length_a   1.000
_cell.length_b   1.000
_cell.length_c   1.000
_cell.angle_alpha   90.00
_cell.angle_beta   90.00
_cell.angle_gamma   90.00
#
_symmetry.space_group_name_H-M   'P 1'
#
loop_
_entity.id
_entity.type
_entity.pdbx_description
1 polymer ?
#
loop_
_entity_poly.entity_id
_entity_poly.type
_entity_poly.pdbx_seq_one_letter_code
_entity_poly.pdbx_strand_id
1 'polypeptide(L)'
;MASETPRRPVSLAQSMNEGHLDGAITWEEAISNTDGLKVLQLDRPMIVHKDVGCVKVGDLPAQDEITADSIKKKVQFLDIMLDYEGEIDFKHIETLFLQQRYADLPSPIRVNSRVETPYNMQLFILPADSGKHHIVKHIKFSEGGPNKQAKETNEIRTGFAFIRKEGPEENSDGQFTFWTEEQVNDPNSPIYKWDRSVVKEFLRCLADQGSQAKSITDWPLTLKSLTPWCLNEVIKGRRTKPRVFDDGNLNLEHPAAVKAVTEVSGIDRKTMARWNAASYAKNQLCQVCSNPYDRSVEPDMPPNTNSDTIPFEVFFKLVRPSFHKDFDEEDLMAIFKRSLVVVFTEKGIYTRLPSINRDPVKRVAWPDKDIGMISLSARPVLSAYYKSQLANLPNDHESDMQ
;
A
#
# COMPACT_ATOMS: atom_id res chain seq x y z
N MET A 1 25.72 46.07 34.16
CA MET A 1 25.82 45.25 32.94
C MET A 1 24.97 43.99 33.13
N ALA A 2 23.83 43.94 32.46
CA ALA A 2 23.18 42.72 31.99
C ALA A 2 22.31 43.19 30.82
N SER A 3 22.60 42.63 29.65
CA SER A 3 22.26 43.11 28.33
C SER A 3 20.76 43.20 28.08
N GLU A 4 20.35 44.27 27.41
CA GLU A 4 19.08 44.31 26.70
C GLU A 4 18.92 43.05 25.84
N THR A 5 17.73 42.47 25.89
CA THR A 5 17.32 41.37 25.02
C THR A 5 17.55 41.80 23.57
N PRO A 6 18.27 41.02 22.75
CA PRO A 6 18.48 41.39 21.36
C PRO A 6 17.11 41.47 20.67
N ARG A 7 16.78 42.67 20.17
CA ARG A 7 15.68 42.84 19.21
C ARG A 7 15.99 41.92 18.03
N ARG A 8 15.14 40.93 17.79
CA ARG A 8 15.20 40.14 16.55
C ARG A 8 15.13 41.12 15.37
N PRO A 9 16.02 41.00 14.37
CA PRO A 9 15.88 41.75 13.14
C PRO A 9 14.56 41.39 12.47
N VAL A 10 13.88 42.42 12.00
CA VAL A 10 12.68 42.34 11.17
C VAL A 10 13.14 42.33 9.71
N SER A 11 12.56 41.48 8.87
CA SER A 11 12.42 41.77 7.44
C SER A 11 10.93 41.78 7.10
N LEU A 12 10.55 42.84 6.39
CA LEU A 12 9.26 43.47 6.37
C LEU A 12 8.71 43.42 4.94
N ALA A 13 7.63 42.70 4.70
CA ALA A 13 6.62 43.19 3.77
C ALA A 13 5.89 44.39 4.41
N GLN A 14 6.67 45.43 4.79
CA GLN A 14 6.33 46.81 5.21
C GLN A 14 7.06 47.33 6.47
N SER A 15 8.22 47.98 6.29
CA SER A 15 8.24 49.39 6.67
C SER A 15 7.65 50.11 5.46
N MET A 16 6.34 50.35 5.46
CA MET A 16 5.67 50.93 4.30
C MET A 16 5.95 52.44 4.11
N ASN A 17 7.01 53.00 4.73
CA ASN A 17 7.24 54.44 4.74
C ASN A 17 8.69 54.91 4.63
N GLU A 18 9.69 54.04 4.47
CA GLU A 18 11.09 54.52 4.38
C GLU A 18 11.81 53.88 3.19
N GLY A 19 12.20 54.72 2.23
CA GLY A 19 12.70 54.36 0.91
C GLY A 19 14.11 53.76 0.88
N HIS A 20 14.33 52.65 1.60
CA HIS A 20 15.52 51.81 1.45
C HIS A 20 15.09 50.40 1.05
N LEU A 21 15.50 49.98 -0.16
CA LEU A 21 15.35 48.62 -0.66
C LEU A 21 16.32 47.73 0.11
N ASP A 22 15.81 46.85 0.96
CA ASP A 22 16.61 45.80 1.58
C ASP A 22 17.13 44.81 0.53
N GLY A 23 18.32 44.25 0.78
CA GLY A 23 19.01 43.31 -0.10
C GLY A 23 18.26 41.98 -0.32
N ALA A 24 18.73 41.20 -1.30
CA ALA A 24 18.19 39.88 -1.63
C ALA A 24 18.11 38.96 -0.39
N ILE A 25 17.08 38.11 -0.32
CA ILE A 25 16.87 37.19 0.81
C ILE A 25 18.03 36.19 0.86
N THR A 26 18.47 35.83 2.06
CA THR A 26 19.50 34.81 2.22
C THR A 26 18.98 33.41 1.92
N TRP A 27 19.86 32.47 1.61
CA TRP A 27 19.50 31.06 1.37
C TRP A 27 18.78 30.44 2.56
N GLU A 28 19.22 30.73 3.77
CA GLU A 28 18.61 30.25 5.01
C GLU A 28 17.21 30.85 5.22
N GLU A 29 17.00 32.13 4.90
CA GLU A 29 15.68 32.76 4.94
C GLU A 29 14.74 32.18 3.88
N ALA A 30 15.23 31.91 2.67
CA ALA A 30 14.47 31.24 1.61
C ALA A 30 14.00 29.85 2.06
N ILE A 31 14.87 29.06 2.67
CA ILE A 31 14.53 27.75 3.25
C ILE A 31 13.49 27.93 4.35
N SER A 32 13.71 28.84 5.30
CA SER A 32 12.77 29.03 6.41
C SER A 32 11.38 29.47 5.95
N ASN A 33 11.29 30.29 4.88
CA ASN A 33 10.02 30.74 4.32
C ASN A 33 9.32 29.67 3.47
N THR A 34 10.07 28.68 2.99
CA THR A 34 9.54 27.56 2.20
C THR A 34 9.43 26.26 2.99
N ASP A 35 9.87 26.23 4.25
CA ASP A 35 9.80 25.05 5.10
C ASP A 35 8.33 24.67 5.38
N GLY A 36 8.02 23.39 5.19
CA GLY A 36 6.64 22.88 5.21
C GLY A 36 5.79 23.17 3.95
N LEU A 37 6.23 24.03 3.03
CA LEU A 37 5.57 24.21 1.73
C LEU A 37 5.97 23.07 0.79
N LYS A 38 5.02 22.15 0.54
CA LYS A 38 5.25 21.07 -0.42
C LYS A 38 4.94 21.56 -1.83
N VAL A 39 5.88 21.35 -2.76
CA VAL A 39 5.56 21.38 -4.18
C VAL A 39 4.50 20.31 -4.43
N LEU A 40 3.29 20.74 -4.74
CA LEU A 40 2.21 19.82 -5.07
C LEU A 40 2.53 19.16 -6.41
N GLN A 41 2.76 17.85 -6.38
CA GLN A 41 2.76 17.06 -7.60
C GLN A 41 1.33 16.91 -8.07
N LEU A 42 1.04 17.45 -9.25
CA LEU A 42 -0.27 17.37 -9.86
C LEU A 42 -0.23 16.30 -10.95
N ASP A 43 -1.11 15.30 -10.84
CA ASP A 43 -1.24 14.23 -11.84
C ASP A 43 -1.87 14.72 -13.16
N ARG A 44 -2.48 15.92 -13.13
CA ARG A 44 -3.04 16.60 -14.29
C ARG A 44 -2.67 18.08 -14.23
N PRO A 45 -2.44 18.73 -15.38
CA PRO A 45 -2.31 20.18 -15.44
C PRO A 45 -3.53 20.83 -14.76
N MET A 46 -3.27 21.65 -13.75
CA MET A 46 -4.31 22.42 -13.05
C MET A 46 -3.96 23.89 -13.20
N ILE A 47 -4.91 24.67 -13.67
CA ILE A 47 -4.78 26.12 -13.74
C ILE A 47 -5.24 26.67 -12.39
N VAL A 48 -4.38 27.47 -11.77
CA VAL A 48 -4.71 28.13 -10.50
C VAL A 48 -4.38 29.60 -10.63
N HIS A 49 -5.39 30.44 -10.48
CA HIS A 49 -5.20 31.88 -10.30
C HIS A 49 -5.03 32.13 -8.80
N LYS A 50 -3.82 32.47 -8.39
CA LYS A 50 -3.51 32.85 -7.00
C LYS A 50 -3.02 34.29 -6.99
N ASP A 51 -3.32 34.99 -5.90
CA ASP A 51 -2.70 36.28 -5.63
C ASP A 51 -1.19 36.14 -5.51
N VAL A 52 -0.46 37.18 -5.89
CA VAL A 52 1.00 37.23 -5.78
C VAL A 52 1.38 37.15 -4.29
N GLY A 53 2.26 36.22 -3.94
CA GLY A 53 2.75 36.05 -2.58
C GLY A 53 3.68 37.18 -2.14
N CYS A 54 4.12 37.14 -0.87
CA CYS A 54 5.03 38.14 -0.29
C CYS A 54 6.50 38.02 -0.75
N VAL A 55 6.87 36.94 -1.44
CA VAL A 55 8.22 36.68 -1.96
C VAL A 55 8.16 36.68 -3.49
N LYS A 56 8.93 37.55 -4.14
CA LYS A 56 9.09 37.61 -5.59
C LYS A 56 10.17 36.63 -6.06
N VAL A 57 10.12 36.26 -7.33
CA VAL A 57 11.11 35.35 -7.93
C VAL A 57 12.53 35.93 -7.85
N GLY A 58 12.66 37.25 -8.04
CA GLY A 58 13.95 37.96 -7.91
C GLY A 58 14.47 38.06 -6.47
N ASP A 59 13.63 37.78 -5.48
CA ASP A 59 14.03 37.76 -4.08
C ASP A 59 14.76 36.46 -3.73
N LEU A 60 14.56 35.40 -4.53
CA LEU A 60 15.14 34.08 -4.25
C LEU A 60 16.64 34.03 -4.62
N PRO A 61 17.47 33.39 -3.80
CA PRO A 61 18.88 33.18 -4.09
C PRO A 61 19.01 32.21 -5.27
N ALA A 62 19.27 32.74 -6.46
CA ALA A 62 19.60 31.96 -7.64
C ALA A 62 21.09 31.61 -7.62
N GLN A 63 21.41 30.32 -7.78
CA GLN A 63 22.77 29.89 -8.08
C GLN A 63 22.86 29.52 -9.56
N ASP A 64 23.81 30.13 -10.27
CA ASP A 64 24.20 29.74 -11.63
C ASP A 64 24.97 28.41 -11.59
N GLU A 65 24.30 27.29 -11.29
CA GLU A 65 24.97 25.99 -11.22
C GLU A 65 25.04 25.28 -12.59
N ILE A 66 25.76 25.86 -13.54
CA ILE A 66 26.33 25.09 -14.65
C ILE A 66 27.86 25.07 -14.48
N THR A 67 28.33 24.34 -13.47
CA THR A 67 29.73 23.92 -13.38
C THR A 67 29.83 22.48 -13.91
N ALA A 68 30.83 22.23 -14.77
CA ALA A 68 31.00 20.99 -15.53
C ALA A 68 31.07 19.71 -14.65
N ASP A 69 31.37 19.86 -13.36
CA ASP A 69 31.65 18.74 -12.45
C ASP A 69 30.44 18.30 -11.59
N SER A 70 29.28 18.97 -11.67
CA SER A 70 28.08 18.67 -10.87
C SER A 70 26.94 18.03 -11.67
N ILE A 71 27.25 17.29 -12.73
CA ILE A 71 26.27 16.51 -13.53
C ILE A 71 25.86 15.22 -12.75
N LYS A 72 25.37 15.38 -11.52
CA LYS A 72 24.46 14.40 -10.95
C LYS A 72 23.11 14.66 -11.61
N LYS A 73 22.63 13.70 -12.41
CA LYS A 73 21.30 13.64 -13.07
C LYS A 73 20.34 14.75 -12.60
N LYS A 74 20.44 15.95 -13.17
CA LYS A 74 19.53 17.04 -12.83
C LYS A 74 18.17 16.68 -13.45
N VAL A 75 17.27 16.14 -12.64
CA VAL A 75 15.93 15.68 -13.05
C VAL A 75 15.01 16.89 -13.28
N GLN A 76 15.34 18.04 -12.72
CA GLN A 76 14.52 19.25 -12.69
C GLN A 76 15.38 20.50 -12.88
N PHE A 77 14.85 21.51 -13.57
CA PHE A 77 15.45 22.85 -13.64
C PHE A 77 14.37 23.94 -13.67
N LEU A 78 14.78 25.15 -13.28
CA LEU A 78 13.98 26.37 -13.39
C LEU A 78 14.56 27.24 -14.51
N ASP A 79 13.70 27.72 -15.40
CA ASP A 79 14.03 28.69 -16.44
C ASP A 79 13.17 29.93 -16.19
N ILE A 80 13.85 30.99 -15.73
CA ILE A 80 13.27 32.22 -15.22
C ILE A 80 13.54 33.33 -16.23
N MET A 81 12.48 34.01 -16.65
CA MET A 81 12.53 35.20 -17.49
C MET A 81 11.87 36.35 -16.74
N LEU A 82 12.64 37.38 -16.43
CA LEU A 82 12.16 38.57 -15.75
C LEU A 82 11.78 39.65 -16.78
N ASP A 83 10.78 40.47 -16.45
CA ASP A 83 10.41 41.66 -17.19
C ASP A 83 10.12 41.43 -18.68
N TYR A 84 9.50 40.29 -19.01
CA TYR A 84 9.06 40.00 -20.37
C TYR A 84 8.02 41.01 -20.82
N GLU A 85 8.34 41.69 -21.93
CA GLU A 85 7.49 42.68 -22.57
C GLU A 85 6.91 42.08 -23.85
N GLY A 86 5.62 41.77 -23.81
CA GLY A 86 4.92 41.13 -24.91
C GLY A 86 3.49 40.74 -24.53
N GLU A 87 2.64 40.57 -25.53
CA GLU A 87 1.27 40.10 -25.33
C GLU A 87 1.28 38.60 -25.02
N ILE A 88 0.60 38.22 -23.94
CA ILE A 88 0.46 36.82 -23.52
C ILE A 88 -0.99 36.40 -23.72
N ASP A 89 -1.25 35.53 -24.69
CA ASP A 89 -2.55 34.89 -24.86
C ASP A 89 -2.73 33.78 -23.83
N PHE A 90 -3.19 34.16 -22.63
CA PHE A 90 -3.41 33.24 -21.52
C PHE A 90 -4.34 32.08 -21.90
N LYS A 91 -5.40 32.34 -22.66
CA LYS A 91 -6.40 31.33 -23.03
C LYS A 91 -5.81 30.27 -23.97
N HIS A 92 -4.98 30.71 -24.93
CA HIS A 92 -4.28 29.79 -25.81
C HIS A 92 -3.28 28.92 -25.02
N ILE A 93 -2.50 29.52 -24.13
CA ILE A 93 -1.54 28.82 -23.28
C ILE A 93 -2.25 27.80 -22.39
N GLU A 94 -3.34 28.20 -21.72
CA GLU A 94 -4.17 27.31 -20.89
C GLU A 94 -4.66 26.09 -21.68
N THR A 95 -5.14 26.31 -22.91
CA THR A 95 -5.61 25.24 -23.79
C THR A 95 -4.49 24.24 -24.11
N LEU A 96 -3.30 24.73 -24.44
CA LEU A 96 -2.14 23.88 -24.73
C LEU A 96 -1.64 23.12 -23.50
N PHE A 97 -1.68 23.75 -22.31
CA PHE A 97 -1.33 23.10 -21.04
C PHE A 97 -2.30 21.97 -20.70
N LEU A 98 -3.61 22.18 -20.80
CA LEU A 98 -4.61 21.14 -20.55
C LEU A 98 -4.48 19.95 -21.52
N GLN A 99 -4.01 20.19 -22.73
CA GLN A 99 -3.73 19.17 -23.74
C GLN A 99 -2.32 18.55 -23.63
N GLN A 100 -1.48 19.01 -22.69
CA GLN A 100 -0.07 18.62 -22.54
C GLN A 100 0.78 18.83 -23.81
N ARG A 101 0.42 19.83 -24.63
CA ARG A 101 1.10 20.16 -25.90
C ARG A 101 2.21 21.20 -25.70
N TYR A 102 3.18 20.90 -24.84
CA TYR A 102 4.22 21.88 -24.46
C TYR A 102 5.10 22.35 -25.64
N ALA A 103 5.29 21.49 -26.66
CA ALA A 103 6.05 21.84 -27.86
C ALA A 103 5.36 22.89 -28.74
N ASP A 104 4.06 23.08 -28.58
CA ASP A 104 3.25 24.01 -29.37
C ASP A 104 3.06 25.36 -28.66
N LEU A 105 3.65 25.54 -27.46
CA LEU A 105 3.58 26.81 -26.74
C LEU A 105 4.20 27.95 -27.56
N PRO A 106 3.72 29.19 -27.40
CA PRO A 106 4.33 30.34 -28.05
C PRO A 106 5.70 30.65 -27.43
N SER A 107 6.58 31.26 -28.22
CA SER A 107 7.79 31.89 -27.66
C SER A 107 7.38 33.08 -26.78
N PRO A 108 8.01 33.31 -25.61
CA PRO A 108 9.19 32.64 -25.06
C PRO A 108 8.89 31.49 -24.07
N ILE A 109 7.62 31.12 -23.93
CA ILE A 109 7.16 30.11 -22.95
C ILE A 109 7.60 28.71 -23.38
N ARG A 110 7.67 28.46 -24.68
CA ARG A 110 8.21 27.21 -25.23
C ARG A 110 9.70 27.06 -24.93
N VAL A 111 10.12 25.83 -24.67
CA VAL A 111 11.54 25.47 -24.58
C VAL A 111 12.20 25.64 -25.96
N ASN A 112 13.30 26.38 -26.04
CA ASN A 112 13.96 26.73 -27.30
C ASN A 112 14.55 25.54 -28.06
N SER A 113 14.81 24.42 -27.39
CA SER A 113 15.36 23.21 -27.98
C SER A 113 14.28 22.13 -28.17
N ARG A 114 14.47 21.29 -29.20
CA ARG A 114 13.68 20.06 -29.36
C ARG A 114 14.05 19.11 -28.23
N VAL A 115 13.23 19.11 -27.19
CA VAL A 115 13.39 18.20 -26.05
C VAL A 115 12.80 16.84 -26.43
N GLU A 116 13.65 15.86 -26.68
CA GLU A 116 13.22 14.49 -27.02
C GLU A 116 12.77 13.69 -25.79
N THR A 117 13.26 14.05 -24.61
CA THR A 117 12.94 13.37 -23.36
C THR A 117 11.59 13.83 -22.83
N PRO A 118 10.64 12.94 -22.52
CA PRO A 118 9.37 13.33 -21.93
C PRO A 118 9.56 14.10 -20.62
N TYR A 119 8.89 15.25 -20.51
CA TYR A 119 8.96 16.12 -19.33
C TYR A 119 7.57 16.64 -18.96
N ASN A 120 7.42 17.02 -17.69
CA ASN A 120 6.32 17.81 -17.19
C ASN A 120 6.78 19.25 -16.99
N MET A 121 5.89 20.21 -17.24
CA MET A 121 6.15 21.62 -17.03
C MET A 121 5.12 22.20 -16.07
N GLN A 122 5.58 22.97 -15.09
CA GLN A 122 4.76 23.93 -14.36
C GLN A 122 5.15 25.33 -14.80
N LEU A 123 4.16 26.17 -15.08
CA LEU A 123 4.34 27.52 -15.58
C LEU A 123 3.72 28.52 -14.62
N PHE A 124 4.50 29.51 -14.22
CA PHE A 124 4.05 30.64 -13.44
C PHE A 124 4.25 31.90 -14.28
N ILE A 125 3.19 32.67 -14.47
CA ILE A 125 3.24 33.98 -15.12
C ILE A 125 2.77 34.98 -14.08
N LEU A 126 3.68 35.84 -13.63
CA LEU A 126 3.43 36.82 -12.59
C LEU A 126 3.42 38.21 -13.22
N PRO A 127 2.43 39.07 -12.91
CA PRO A 127 2.47 40.46 -13.35
C PRO A 127 3.67 41.16 -12.70
N ALA A 128 4.38 41.97 -13.49
CA ALA A 128 5.45 42.85 -13.06
C ALA A 128 5.03 44.32 -13.27
N ASP A 129 5.93 45.25 -12.99
CA ASP A 129 5.66 46.68 -13.19
C ASP A 129 5.47 47.00 -14.67
N SER A 130 4.69 48.04 -14.98
CA SER A 130 4.58 48.62 -16.33
C SER A 130 4.12 47.66 -17.44
N GLY A 131 3.21 46.73 -17.13
CA GLY A 131 2.61 45.82 -18.13
C GLY A 131 3.51 44.67 -18.55
N LYS A 132 4.62 44.45 -17.83
CA LYS A 132 5.55 43.35 -18.04
C LYS A 132 5.15 42.12 -17.23
N HIS A 133 5.76 40.98 -17.54
CA HIS A 133 5.51 39.71 -16.86
C HIS A 133 6.82 39.03 -16.45
N HIS A 134 6.86 38.44 -15.25
CA HIS A 134 7.87 37.44 -14.91
C HIS A 134 7.33 36.05 -15.27
N ILE A 135 8.08 35.31 -16.09
CA ILE A 135 7.73 33.96 -16.55
C ILE A 135 8.69 32.98 -15.89
N VAL A 136 8.15 32.03 -15.11
CA VAL A 136 8.92 30.94 -14.50
C VAL A 136 8.45 29.61 -15.04
N LYS A 137 9.38 28.87 -15.63
CA LYS A 137 9.18 27.52 -16.13
C LYS A 137 9.88 26.55 -15.19
N HIS A 138 9.14 25.69 -14.52
CA HIS A 138 9.69 24.55 -13.79
C HIS A 138 9.54 23.30 -14.64
N ILE A 139 10.66 22.77 -15.12
CA ILE A 139 10.70 21.64 -16.04
C ILE A 139 11.25 20.44 -15.30
N LYS A 140 10.47 19.35 -15.29
CA LYS A 140 10.83 18.07 -14.69
C LYS A 140 10.88 17.00 -15.75
N PHE A 141 12.06 16.47 -16.02
CA PHE A 141 12.22 15.30 -16.87
C PHE A 141 11.71 14.06 -16.13
N SER A 142 11.09 13.16 -16.89
CA SER A 142 10.74 11.84 -16.40
C SER A 142 12.05 11.11 -16.04
N GLU A 143 12.11 10.44 -14.88
CA GLU A 143 13.25 9.59 -14.53
C GLU A 143 13.26 8.33 -15.43
N GLY A 144 13.67 8.51 -16.68
CA GLY A 144 13.90 7.46 -17.67
C GLY A 144 15.38 7.41 -17.98
N GLY A 145 16.03 6.28 -17.66
CA GLY A 145 17.44 6.05 -17.92
C GLY A 145 17.84 6.17 -19.41
N PRO A 146 19.15 6.06 -19.72
CA PRO A 146 19.65 6.18 -21.09
C PRO A 146 18.86 5.26 -22.02
N ASN A 147 18.49 5.79 -23.19
CA ASN A 147 17.85 5.10 -24.32
C ASN A 147 18.03 3.58 -24.23
N LYS A 148 17.09 2.88 -23.57
CA LYS A 148 16.99 1.44 -23.71
C LYS A 148 16.44 1.26 -25.13
N GLN A 149 17.29 0.85 -26.06
CA GLN A 149 16.83 0.21 -27.29
C GLN A 149 15.71 -0.74 -26.88
N ALA A 150 14.54 -0.59 -27.49
CA ALA A 150 13.42 -1.47 -27.22
C ALA A 150 13.90 -2.89 -27.51
N LYS A 151 14.12 -3.68 -26.45
CA LYS A 151 14.51 -5.09 -26.58
C LYS A 151 13.42 -5.76 -27.42
N GLU A 152 13.82 -6.47 -28.47
CA GLU A 152 12.86 -7.14 -29.32
C GLU A 152 12.01 -8.10 -28.49
N THR A 153 10.73 -8.23 -28.85
CA THR A 153 9.73 -9.02 -28.11
C THR A 153 10.18 -10.45 -27.83
N ASN A 154 11.07 -11.01 -28.67
CA ASN A 154 11.59 -12.36 -28.51
C ASN A 154 12.68 -12.46 -27.43
N GLU A 155 13.59 -11.49 -27.35
CA GLU A 155 14.63 -11.43 -26.30
C GLU A 155 14.01 -11.26 -24.91
N ILE A 156 12.96 -10.45 -24.81
CA ILE A 156 12.20 -10.26 -23.56
C ILE A 156 11.57 -11.59 -23.12
N ARG A 157 10.97 -12.34 -24.04
CA ARG A 157 10.35 -13.64 -23.73
C ARG A 157 11.38 -14.67 -23.28
N THR A 158 12.51 -14.75 -23.99
CA THR A 158 13.61 -15.66 -23.63
C THR A 158 14.20 -15.30 -22.28
N GLY A 159 14.41 -14.01 -21.98
CA GLY A 159 14.90 -13.55 -20.69
C GLY A 159 13.95 -13.89 -19.53
N PHE A 160 12.65 -13.64 -19.67
CA PHE A 160 11.69 -14.04 -18.63
C PHE A 160 11.53 -15.56 -18.50
N ALA A 161 11.62 -16.32 -19.60
CA ALA A 161 11.61 -17.78 -19.55
C ALA A 161 12.85 -18.33 -18.82
N PHE A 162 14.01 -17.72 -19.04
CA PHE A 162 15.25 -18.01 -18.31
C PHE A 162 15.11 -17.73 -16.81
N ILE A 163 14.59 -16.56 -16.42
CA ILE A 163 14.37 -16.24 -14.99
C ILE A 163 13.42 -17.24 -14.32
N ARG A 164 12.36 -17.70 -15.02
CA ARG A 164 11.46 -18.74 -14.48
C ARG A 164 12.13 -20.10 -14.27
N LYS A 165 13.11 -20.43 -15.09
CA LYS A 165 13.74 -21.75 -15.11
C LYS A 165 14.94 -21.85 -14.19
N GLU A 166 15.76 -20.79 -14.15
CA GLU A 166 17.06 -20.77 -13.49
C GLU A 166 17.12 -19.78 -12.31
N GLY A 167 16.08 -18.95 -12.14
CA GLY A 167 16.00 -17.98 -11.06
C GLY A 167 15.77 -18.65 -9.70
N PRO A 168 16.34 -18.11 -8.61
CA PRO A 168 16.10 -18.62 -7.27
C PRO A 168 14.63 -18.51 -6.87
N GLU A 169 14.12 -19.51 -6.16
CA GLU A 169 12.71 -19.58 -5.72
C GLU A 169 12.45 -18.79 -4.43
N GLU A 170 13.48 -18.53 -3.63
CA GLU A 170 13.40 -17.82 -2.35
C GLU A 170 14.52 -16.79 -2.17
N ASN A 171 14.31 -15.85 -1.25
CA ASN A 171 15.24 -14.75 -0.98
C ASN A 171 15.60 -14.62 0.51
N SER A 172 15.57 -15.73 1.25
CA SER A 172 15.86 -15.81 2.69
C SER A 172 17.26 -15.27 3.03
N ASP A 173 18.25 -15.52 2.18
CA ASP A 173 19.66 -15.15 2.37
C ASP A 173 20.16 -14.18 1.28
N GLY A 174 19.25 -13.43 0.65
CA GLY A 174 19.61 -12.45 -0.38
C GLY A 174 19.97 -13.06 -1.74
N GLN A 175 19.59 -14.31 -2.00
CA GLN A 175 19.86 -15.05 -3.23
C GLN A 175 19.41 -14.27 -4.48
N PHE A 176 18.33 -13.49 -4.40
CA PHE A 176 17.85 -12.70 -5.54
C PHE A 176 18.86 -11.63 -5.92
N THR A 177 19.49 -11.00 -4.94
CA THR A 177 20.48 -9.96 -5.20
C THR A 177 21.73 -10.55 -5.81
N PHE A 178 22.25 -11.63 -5.24
CA PHE A 178 23.43 -12.31 -5.76
C PHE A 178 23.22 -12.81 -7.20
N TRP A 179 22.17 -13.59 -7.42
CA TRP A 179 21.84 -14.16 -8.73
C TRP A 179 21.57 -13.07 -9.77
N THR A 180 20.86 -12.00 -9.39
CA THR A 180 20.65 -10.87 -10.30
C THR A 180 21.96 -10.22 -10.69
N GLU A 181 22.88 -9.95 -9.75
CA GLU A 181 24.18 -9.34 -10.08
C GLU A 181 25.03 -10.25 -10.98
N GLU A 182 25.01 -11.56 -10.76
CA GLU A 182 25.73 -12.50 -11.62
C GLU A 182 25.17 -12.47 -13.05
N GLN A 183 23.86 -12.67 -13.20
CA GLN A 183 23.24 -12.89 -14.51
C GLN A 183 23.14 -11.61 -15.36
N VAL A 184 22.94 -10.43 -14.75
CA VAL A 184 22.91 -9.19 -15.53
C VAL A 184 24.29 -8.76 -16.01
N ASN A 185 25.37 -9.30 -15.43
CA ASN A 185 26.74 -8.98 -15.81
C ASN A 185 27.45 -10.10 -16.60
N ASP A 186 26.88 -11.30 -16.71
CA ASP A 186 27.39 -12.38 -17.57
C ASP A 186 27.02 -12.14 -19.05
N PRO A 187 27.99 -11.94 -19.97
CA PRO A 187 27.74 -11.76 -21.40
C PRO A 187 26.99 -12.91 -22.08
N ASN A 188 27.02 -14.11 -21.50
CA ASN A 188 26.32 -15.29 -22.03
C ASN A 188 24.88 -15.43 -21.49
N SER A 189 24.50 -14.63 -20.50
CA SER A 189 23.16 -14.70 -19.93
C SER A 189 22.12 -14.09 -20.87
N PRO A 190 20.95 -14.72 -21.05
CA PRO A 190 19.83 -14.13 -21.78
C PRO A 190 19.34 -12.80 -21.18
N ILE A 191 19.71 -12.51 -19.93
CA ILE A 191 19.38 -11.28 -19.23
C ILE A 191 20.58 -10.33 -19.04
N TYR A 192 21.65 -10.49 -19.83
CA TYR A 192 22.79 -9.59 -19.82
C TYR A 192 22.36 -8.12 -20.03
N LYS A 193 22.87 -7.22 -19.18
CA LYS A 193 22.52 -5.78 -19.14
C LYS A 193 21.02 -5.51 -18.93
N TRP A 194 20.26 -6.44 -18.37
CA TRP A 194 18.90 -6.14 -17.91
C TRP A 194 18.90 -5.24 -16.69
N ASP A 195 17.76 -4.59 -16.47
CA ASP A 195 17.56 -3.75 -15.31
C ASP A 195 17.45 -4.61 -14.06
N ARG A 196 18.36 -4.40 -13.09
CA ARG A 196 18.37 -5.14 -11.83
C ARG A 196 17.01 -5.10 -11.12
N SER A 197 16.34 -3.94 -11.15
CA SER A 197 15.06 -3.75 -10.48
C SER A 197 13.96 -4.59 -11.14
N VAL A 198 13.96 -4.65 -12.48
CA VAL A 198 13.00 -5.48 -13.23
C VAL A 198 13.21 -6.98 -12.95
N VAL A 199 14.46 -7.43 -12.93
CA VAL A 199 14.79 -8.84 -12.63
C VAL A 199 14.39 -9.20 -11.20
N LYS A 200 14.76 -8.38 -10.21
CA LYS A 200 14.40 -8.60 -8.81
C LYS A 200 12.90 -8.55 -8.57
N GLU A 201 12.17 -7.63 -9.20
CA GLU A 201 10.72 -7.57 -9.07
C GLU A 201 10.03 -8.78 -9.70
N PHE A 202 10.56 -9.30 -10.82
CA PHE A 202 10.02 -10.52 -11.41
C PHE A 202 10.30 -11.77 -10.55
N LEU A 203 11.50 -11.90 -9.98
CA LEU A 203 11.82 -12.95 -8.99
C LEU A 203 10.91 -12.86 -7.76
N ARG A 204 10.64 -11.63 -7.28
CA ARG A 204 9.70 -11.40 -6.18
C ARG A 204 8.28 -11.82 -6.55
N CYS A 205 7.81 -11.48 -7.75
CA CYS A 205 6.52 -11.96 -8.25
C CYS A 205 6.46 -13.49 -8.34
N LEU A 206 7.55 -14.19 -8.69
CA LEU A 206 7.58 -15.66 -8.72
C LEU A 206 7.54 -16.27 -7.32
N ALA A 207 8.33 -15.73 -6.39
CA ALA A 207 8.27 -16.15 -4.98
C ALA A 207 6.91 -15.81 -4.34
N ASP A 208 6.32 -14.68 -4.69
CA ASP A 208 4.99 -14.27 -4.22
C ASP A 208 3.87 -15.09 -4.88
N GLN A 209 4.07 -15.62 -6.10
CA GLN A 209 3.19 -16.66 -6.65
C GLN A 209 3.31 -17.98 -5.87
N GLY A 210 4.45 -18.22 -5.21
CA GLY A 210 4.61 -19.28 -4.22
C GLY A 210 4.00 -18.92 -2.85
N SER A 211 3.87 -17.64 -2.50
CA SER A 211 3.23 -17.15 -1.27
C SER A 211 1.70 -17.02 -1.37
N GLN A 212 1.15 -16.99 -2.58
CA GLN A 212 -0.24 -17.42 -2.77
C GLN A 212 -0.30 -18.91 -2.45
N ALA A 213 -0.99 -19.25 -1.37
CA ALA A 213 -1.23 -20.64 -0.94
C ALA A 213 -1.39 -21.53 -2.18
N LYS A 214 -0.45 -22.47 -2.39
CA LYS A 214 -0.58 -23.50 -3.42
C LYS A 214 -2.01 -24.00 -3.32
N SER A 215 -2.74 -23.98 -4.44
CA SER A 215 -4.05 -24.62 -4.47
C SER A 215 -3.82 -26.09 -4.15
N ILE A 216 -4.12 -26.49 -2.92
CA ILE A 216 -4.13 -27.89 -2.51
C ILE A 216 -5.28 -28.51 -3.29
N THR A 217 -4.95 -29.22 -4.35
CA THR A 217 -5.93 -29.99 -5.13
C THR A 217 -6.41 -31.21 -4.37
N ASP A 218 -5.54 -31.73 -3.48
CA ASP A 218 -5.70 -33.01 -2.82
C ASP A 218 -5.46 -32.85 -1.30
N TRP A 219 -6.49 -32.37 -0.60
CA TRP A 219 -6.49 -32.28 0.87
C TRP A 219 -7.07 -33.57 1.46
N PRO A 220 -6.36 -34.30 2.34
CA PRO A 220 -6.74 -35.66 2.75
C PRO A 220 -7.91 -35.72 3.73
N LEU A 221 -8.30 -34.58 4.31
CA LEU A 221 -9.41 -34.50 5.25
C LEU A 221 -10.66 -33.97 4.54
N THR A 222 -11.80 -34.57 4.87
CA THR A 222 -13.11 -34.20 4.35
C THR A 222 -13.91 -33.48 5.42
N LEU A 223 -15.10 -32.96 5.10
CA LEU A 223 -15.99 -32.39 6.12
C LEU A 223 -16.33 -33.43 7.21
N LYS A 224 -16.38 -34.72 6.90
CA LYS A 224 -16.57 -35.79 7.90
C LYS A 224 -15.38 -35.96 8.86
N SER A 225 -14.22 -35.41 8.52
CA SER A 225 -13.02 -35.40 9.36
C SER A 225 -13.05 -34.28 10.42
N LEU A 226 -13.97 -33.32 10.27
CA LEU A 226 -14.26 -32.30 11.28
C LEU A 226 -15.24 -32.88 12.31
N THR A 227 -15.16 -32.41 13.55
CA THR A 227 -16.11 -32.85 14.58
C THR A 227 -17.55 -32.49 14.15
N PRO A 228 -18.52 -33.42 14.22
CA PRO A 228 -19.86 -33.24 13.63
C PRO A 228 -20.63 -31.98 14.07
N TRP A 229 -20.31 -31.45 15.25
CA TRP A 229 -20.95 -30.26 15.79
C TRP A 229 -20.33 -28.95 15.26
N CYS A 230 -19.06 -28.95 14.84
CA CYS A 230 -18.42 -27.80 14.20
C CYS A 230 -19.12 -27.42 12.87
N LEU A 231 -19.66 -28.42 12.17
CA LEU A 231 -20.31 -28.22 10.89
C LEU A 231 -21.79 -27.85 10.99
N ASN A 232 -22.49 -28.37 12.00
CA ASN A 232 -23.92 -28.14 12.17
C ASN A 232 -24.28 -26.68 12.52
N GLU A 233 -23.34 -25.93 13.11
CA GLU A 233 -23.54 -24.51 13.49
C GLU A 233 -22.93 -23.52 12.48
N VAL A 234 -21.87 -23.90 11.74
CA VAL A 234 -21.04 -22.95 10.97
C VAL A 234 -21.26 -23.05 9.46
N ILE A 235 -21.58 -24.22 8.91
CA ILE A 235 -21.56 -24.46 7.46
C ILE A 235 -22.83 -25.18 7.00
N LYS A 236 -23.97 -24.50 7.04
CA LYS A 236 -25.16 -24.94 6.29
C LYS A 236 -25.48 -23.98 5.14
N GLY A 237 -25.22 -24.45 3.92
CA GLY A 237 -26.02 -24.06 2.75
C GLY A 237 -25.55 -22.88 1.88
N ARG A 238 -24.27 -22.83 1.46
CA ARG A 238 -23.88 -21.90 0.37
C ARG A 238 -22.97 -22.56 -0.67
N ARG A 239 -23.26 -22.29 -1.95
CA ARG A 239 -22.55 -22.78 -3.16
C ARG A 239 -21.36 -21.90 -3.58
N THR A 240 -21.04 -20.85 -2.81
CA THR A 240 -20.01 -19.86 -3.19
C THR A 240 -18.68 -20.16 -2.49
N LYS A 241 -17.58 -20.23 -3.26
CA LYS A 241 -16.21 -20.36 -2.72
C LYS A 241 -15.90 -19.17 -1.78
N PRO A 242 -15.62 -19.41 -0.49
CA PRO A 242 -15.25 -18.35 0.42
C PRO A 242 -13.91 -17.73 0.02
N ARG A 243 -13.72 -16.43 0.23
CA ARG A 243 -12.38 -15.86 0.33
C ARG A 243 -11.92 -15.98 1.77
N VAL A 244 -10.75 -16.58 1.96
CA VAL A 244 -10.14 -16.77 3.28
C VAL A 244 -8.97 -15.79 3.38
N PHE A 245 -8.97 -14.96 4.44
CA PHE A 245 -7.77 -14.31 4.94
C PHE A 245 -7.16 -15.27 5.95
N ASP A 246 -6.29 -16.15 5.44
CA ASP A 246 -5.62 -17.21 6.19
C ASP A 246 -4.17 -16.81 6.46
N ASP A 247 -3.59 -17.28 7.57
CA ASP A 247 -2.22 -17.00 8.05
C ASP A 247 -1.84 -15.51 8.27
N GLY A 248 -2.74 -14.57 7.96
CA GLY A 248 -2.55 -13.15 8.24
C GLY A 248 -2.77 -12.82 9.71
N ASN A 249 -1.88 -12.03 10.30
CA ASN A 249 -2.04 -11.59 11.67
C ASN A 249 -2.98 -10.37 11.73
N LEU A 250 -4.25 -10.62 12.04
CA LEU A 250 -5.29 -9.58 12.10
C LEU A 250 -4.95 -8.45 13.08
N ASN A 251 -4.09 -8.72 14.07
CA ASN A 251 -3.65 -7.70 15.02
C ASN A 251 -2.60 -6.72 14.45
N LEU A 252 -2.11 -6.95 13.23
CA LEU A 252 -1.24 -6.03 12.49
C LEU A 252 -2.02 -5.20 11.45
N GLU A 253 -3.29 -5.54 11.23
CA GLU A 253 -4.11 -4.90 10.20
C GLU A 253 -4.82 -3.66 10.73
N HIS A 254 -4.84 -2.61 9.90
CA HIS A 254 -5.50 -1.35 10.25
C HIS A 254 -7.03 -1.52 10.34
N PRO A 255 -7.73 -0.84 11.28
CA PRO A 255 -9.18 -1.01 11.46
C PRO A 255 -10.03 -0.88 10.20
N ALA A 256 -9.67 0.06 9.32
CA ALA A 256 -10.35 0.25 8.04
C ALA A 256 -10.31 -0.99 7.13
N ALA A 257 -9.22 -1.74 7.11
CA ALA A 257 -9.07 -2.94 6.28
C ALA A 257 -9.97 -4.08 6.79
N VAL A 258 -9.94 -4.35 8.10
CA VAL A 258 -10.76 -5.41 8.71
C VAL A 258 -12.26 -5.10 8.62
N LYS A 259 -12.66 -3.84 8.83
CA LYS A 259 -14.07 -3.40 8.64
C LYS A 259 -14.55 -3.61 7.21
N ALA A 260 -13.67 -3.44 6.22
CA ALA A 260 -14.02 -3.65 4.83
C ALA A 260 -14.20 -5.14 4.49
N VAL A 261 -13.39 -6.03 5.07
CA VAL A 261 -13.55 -7.50 4.92
C VAL A 261 -14.86 -7.99 5.55
N THR A 262 -15.29 -7.35 6.63
CA THR A 262 -16.48 -7.74 7.40
C THR A 262 -17.78 -7.07 6.94
N GLU A 263 -17.72 -6.18 5.93
CA GLU A 263 -18.88 -5.51 5.33
C GLU A 263 -19.27 -6.16 3.99
N VAL A 264 -20.29 -7.02 4.04
CA VAL A 264 -20.76 -7.82 2.88
C VAL A 264 -21.87 -7.15 2.07
N SER A 265 -22.41 -6.00 2.50
CA SER A 265 -23.61 -5.39 1.90
C SER A 265 -23.35 -4.25 0.91
N GLY A 266 -22.14 -3.68 0.90
CA GLY A 266 -21.75 -2.55 0.06
C GLY A 266 -21.29 -2.95 -1.35
N ILE A 267 -21.66 -2.15 -2.37
CA ILE A 267 -21.12 -2.18 -3.74
C ILE A 267 -19.59 -2.31 -3.70
N ASP A 268 -19.01 -3.19 -4.54
CA ASP A 268 -17.57 -3.45 -4.74
C ASP A 268 -16.64 -2.43 -4.06
N ARG A 269 -16.30 -2.66 -2.79
CA ARG A 269 -15.34 -1.81 -2.09
C ARG A 269 -13.95 -2.38 -2.30
N LYS A 270 -13.12 -1.62 -3.01
CA LYS A 270 -11.67 -1.82 -3.06
C LYS A 270 -11.09 -1.30 -1.74
N THR A 271 -10.48 -2.15 -0.93
CA THR A 271 -9.56 -1.65 0.09
C THR A 271 -8.32 -1.14 -0.62
N MET A 272 -8.08 0.18 -0.61
CA MET A 272 -6.79 0.73 -1.06
C MET A 272 -5.72 0.44 0.00
N ALA A 273 -5.23 -0.79 0.05
CA ALA A 273 -3.89 -1.05 0.57
C ALA A 273 -2.92 -0.88 -0.61
N ARG A 274 -1.86 -0.10 -0.42
CA ARG A 274 -1.00 0.51 -1.46
C ARG A 274 -0.51 -0.38 -2.61
N TRP A 275 -0.63 -1.71 -2.56
CA TRP A 275 -0.20 -2.60 -3.64
C TRP A 275 -1.07 -3.86 -3.89
N ASN A 276 -2.19 -4.07 -3.18
CA ASN A 276 -3.08 -5.23 -3.39
C ASN A 276 -4.55 -4.79 -3.31
N ALA A 277 -5.20 -4.59 -4.46
CA ALA A 277 -6.64 -4.37 -4.50
C ALA A 277 -7.36 -5.69 -4.23
N ALA A 278 -7.77 -5.93 -2.98
CA ALA A 278 -8.75 -6.98 -2.71
C ALA A 278 -10.12 -6.48 -3.17
N SER A 279 -10.67 -7.11 -4.21
CA SER A 279 -12.09 -6.95 -4.58
C SER A 279 -12.90 -8.09 -3.99
N TYR A 280 -13.95 -7.74 -3.24
CA TYR A 280 -14.90 -8.68 -2.65
C TYR A 280 -16.15 -8.69 -3.52
N ALA A 281 -16.50 -9.86 -4.06
CA ALA A 281 -17.75 -9.99 -4.79
C ALA A 281 -18.93 -9.81 -3.82
N LYS A 282 -19.95 -9.07 -4.25
CA LYS A 282 -21.18 -8.88 -3.47
C LYS A 282 -21.74 -10.22 -2.99
N ASN A 283 -22.10 -10.31 -1.71
CA ASN A 283 -22.60 -11.52 -1.03
C ASN A 283 -21.62 -12.71 -0.92
N GLN A 284 -20.34 -12.54 -1.26
CA GLN A 284 -19.33 -13.58 -1.04
C GLN A 284 -19.07 -13.79 0.45
N LEU A 285 -19.02 -15.05 0.88
CA LEU A 285 -18.56 -15.39 2.23
C LEU A 285 -17.09 -15.01 2.37
N CYS A 286 -16.79 -14.13 3.33
CA CYS A 286 -15.43 -13.78 3.71
C CYS A 286 -15.13 -14.43 5.06
N GLN A 287 -14.03 -15.17 5.13
CA GLN A 287 -13.53 -15.79 6.35
C GLN A 287 -12.24 -15.10 6.75
N VAL A 288 -12.11 -14.80 8.03
CA VAL A 288 -10.92 -14.17 8.61
C VAL A 288 -10.51 -15.04 9.77
N CYS A 289 -9.29 -15.56 9.72
CA CYS A 289 -8.71 -16.36 10.79
C CYS A 289 -7.72 -15.50 11.58
N SER A 290 -7.75 -15.61 12.92
CA SER A 290 -6.80 -14.94 13.79
C SER A 290 -6.52 -15.84 15.00
N ASN A 291 -5.25 -15.96 15.36
CA ASN A 291 -4.77 -16.88 16.40
C ASN A 291 -4.72 -16.26 17.81
N PRO A 292 -4.36 -14.97 18.01
CA PRO A 292 -4.19 -14.43 19.36
C PRO A 292 -5.51 -14.32 20.11
N TYR A 293 -5.57 -14.82 21.35
CA TYR A 293 -6.65 -14.59 22.32
C TYR A 293 -6.06 -14.50 23.73
N ASP A 294 -6.80 -13.92 24.66
CA ASP A 294 -6.34 -13.74 26.04
C ASP A 294 -6.75 -14.92 26.93
N ARG A 295 -5.82 -15.85 27.12
CA ARG A 295 -6.00 -17.02 28.01
C ARG A 295 -6.28 -16.63 29.47
N SER A 296 -5.78 -15.47 29.92
CA SER A 296 -5.84 -15.08 31.34
C SER A 296 -7.24 -14.69 31.79
N VAL A 297 -8.08 -14.25 30.86
CA VAL A 297 -9.47 -13.86 31.12
C VAL A 297 -10.47 -14.98 30.81
N GLU A 298 -9.99 -16.13 30.33
CA GLU A 298 -10.86 -17.23 29.94
C GLU A 298 -11.45 -17.94 31.17
N PRO A 299 -12.78 -17.86 31.41
CA PRO A 299 -13.36 -18.43 32.61
C PRO A 299 -13.36 -19.96 32.55
N ASP A 300 -13.26 -20.62 33.70
CA ASP A 300 -13.48 -22.07 33.77
C ASP A 300 -14.94 -22.43 33.44
N MET A 301 -15.14 -23.63 32.92
CA MET A 301 -16.48 -24.15 32.70
C MET A 301 -17.07 -24.63 34.03
N PRO A 302 -18.35 -24.33 34.33
CA PRO A 302 -18.98 -24.86 35.51
C PRO A 302 -18.96 -26.40 35.52
N PRO A 303 -18.72 -27.02 36.68
CA PRO A 303 -18.67 -28.48 36.78
C PRO A 303 -20.00 -29.10 36.31
N ASN A 304 -19.91 -30.23 35.60
CA ASN A 304 -21.04 -30.98 35.05
C ASN A 304 -21.87 -30.24 33.98
N THR A 305 -21.30 -29.24 33.32
CA THR A 305 -21.94 -28.57 32.17
C THR A 305 -21.05 -28.68 30.93
N ASN A 306 -21.66 -28.98 29.78
CA ASN A 306 -20.96 -29.06 28.49
C ASN A 306 -21.18 -27.80 27.64
N SER A 307 -22.06 -26.89 28.09
CA SER A 307 -22.34 -25.62 27.46
C SER A 307 -22.97 -24.65 28.45
N ASP A 308 -22.64 -23.37 28.35
CA ASP A 308 -23.26 -22.27 29.09
C ASP A 308 -23.13 -20.96 28.27
N THR A 309 -23.20 -19.82 28.96
CA THR A 309 -22.93 -18.50 28.38
C THR A 309 -21.98 -17.71 29.26
N ILE A 310 -21.12 -16.89 28.65
CA ILE A 310 -20.28 -15.92 29.35
C ILE A 310 -20.78 -14.49 29.12
N PRO A 311 -20.55 -13.55 30.06
CA PRO A 311 -20.84 -12.14 29.83
C PRO A 311 -20.09 -11.59 28.61
N PHE A 312 -20.71 -10.66 27.89
CA PHE A 312 -20.12 -10.06 26.70
C PHE A 312 -18.76 -9.41 26.99
N GLU A 313 -18.61 -8.77 28.14
CA GLU A 313 -17.40 -8.06 28.55
C GLU A 313 -16.21 -9.01 28.74
N VAL A 314 -16.48 -10.25 29.18
CA VAL A 314 -15.47 -11.30 29.30
C VAL A 314 -15.08 -11.77 27.90
N PHE A 315 -16.06 -12.02 27.03
CA PHE A 315 -15.81 -12.40 25.64
C PHE A 315 -15.04 -11.32 24.88
N PHE A 316 -15.37 -10.04 25.09
CA PHE A 316 -14.71 -8.91 24.46
C PHE A 316 -13.22 -8.88 24.82
N LYS A 317 -12.89 -9.06 26.11
CA LYS A 317 -11.48 -9.14 26.57
C LYS A 317 -10.78 -10.37 25.98
N LEU A 318 -11.46 -11.52 25.93
CA LEU A 318 -10.94 -12.77 25.39
C LEU A 318 -10.44 -12.60 23.95
N VAL A 319 -11.22 -11.92 23.09
CA VAL A 319 -10.88 -11.74 21.66
C VAL A 319 -10.09 -10.47 21.36
N ARG A 320 -9.92 -9.55 22.32
CA ARG A 320 -9.25 -8.26 22.09
C ARG A 320 -7.84 -8.40 21.49
N PRO A 321 -7.00 -9.37 21.89
CA PRO A 321 -5.66 -9.54 21.30
C PRO A 321 -5.66 -9.92 19.81
N SER A 322 -6.79 -10.43 19.29
CA SER A 322 -6.92 -10.76 17.87
C SER A 322 -6.93 -9.51 16.98
N PHE A 323 -7.12 -8.32 17.55
CA PHE A 323 -7.28 -7.05 16.82
C PHE A 323 -6.16 -6.06 17.13
N HIS A 324 -5.86 -5.20 16.17
CA HIS A 324 -4.82 -4.18 16.33
C HIS A 324 -5.12 -3.28 17.54
N LYS A 325 -4.06 -2.74 18.18
CA LYS A 325 -4.20 -1.89 19.38
C LYS A 325 -5.03 -0.62 19.14
N ASP A 326 -5.07 -0.15 17.89
CA ASP A 326 -5.83 1.05 17.49
C ASP A 326 -7.34 0.79 17.32
N PHE A 327 -7.80 -0.46 17.43
CA PHE A 327 -9.23 -0.73 17.51
C PHE A 327 -9.78 -0.22 18.85
N ASP A 328 -10.66 0.75 18.75
CA ASP A 328 -11.55 1.12 19.86
C ASP A 328 -12.74 0.14 19.96
N GLU A 329 -13.58 0.37 20.97
CA GLU A 329 -14.75 -0.47 21.21
C GLU A 329 -15.82 -0.34 20.11
N GLU A 330 -16.01 0.86 19.56
CA GLU A 330 -16.99 1.11 18.50
C GLU A 330 -16.63 0.35 17.23
N ASP A 331 -15.34 0.27 16.92
CA ASP A 331 -14.79 -0.44 15.79
C ASP A 331 -15.00 -1.95 15.89
N LEU A 332 -14.79 -2.52 17.07
CA LEU A 332 -15.04 -3.93 17.33
C LEU A 332 -16.54 -4.25 17.31
N MET A 333 -17.37 -3.38 17.89
CA MET A 333 -18.83 -3.52 17.81
C MET A 333 -19.34 -3.43 16.37
N ALA A 334 -18.69 -2.62 15.54
CA ALA A 334 -18.99 -2.55 14.12
C ALA A 334 -18.66 -3.87 13.40
N ILE A 335 -17.62 -4.60 13.80
CA ILE A 335 -17.35 -5.95 13.29
C ILE A 335 -18.43 -6.92 13.79
N PHE A 336 -18.63 -6.95 15.10
CA PHE A 336 -19.56 -7.84 15.79
C PHE A 336 -21.02 -7.73 15.32
N LYS A 337 -21.48 -6.56 14.87
CA LYS A 337 -22.84 -6.44 14.32
C LYS A 337 -23.01 -7.09 12.95
N ARG A 338 -21.93 -7.49 12.27
CA ARG A 338 -21.94 -7.98 10.88
C ARG A 338 -21.34 -9.39 10.72
N SER A 339 -20.54 -9.83 11.68
CA SER A 339 -19.83 -11.12 11.60
C SER A 339 -20.35 -12.15 12.61
N LEU A 340 -20.37 -13.40 12.16
CA LEU A 340 -20.35 -14.55 13.05
C LEU A 340 -18.91 -14.69 13.56
N VAL A 341 -18.74 -14.64 14.88
CA VAL A 341 -17.42 -14.83 15.50
C VAL A 341 -17.40 -16.17 16.20
N VAL A 342 -16.45 -17.02 15.80
CA VAL A 342 -16.19 -18.31 16.42
C VAL A 342 -14.77 -18.29 16.98
N VAL A 343 -14.62 -18.57 18.27
CA VAL A 343 -13.33 -18.55 18.96
C VAL A 343 -13.04 -19.97 19.45
N PHE A 344 -11.94 -20.53 18.97
CA PHE A 344 -11.43 -21.82 19.40
C PHE A 344 -10.37 -21.59 20.47
N THR A 345 -10.58 -22.15 21.66
CA THR A 345 -9.68 -21.98 22.81
C THR A 345 -9.25 -23.34 23.36
N GLU A 346 -8.47 -23.34 24.43
CA GLU A 346 -8.10 -24.56 25.15
C GLU A 346 -9.29 -25.19 25.90
N LYS A 347 -10.25 -24.39 26.40
CA LYS A 347 -11.38 -24.91 27.20
C LYS A 347 -12.62 -25.23 26.38
N GLY A 348 -12.81 -24.55 25.25
CA GLY A 348 -13.96 -24.79 24.40
C GLY A 348 -14.07 -23.89 23.18
N ILE A 349 -15.28 -23.84 22.62
CA ILE A 349 -15.62 -23.03 21.46
C ILE A 349 -16.69 -22.02 21.85
N TYR A 350 -16.44 -20.76 21.52
CA TYR A 350 -17.34 -19.64 21.79
C TYR A 350 -17.96 -19.18 20.48
N THR A 351 -19.27 -18.98 20.47
CA THR A 351 -20.00 -18.58 19.26
C THR A 351 -20.83 -17.34 19.55
N ARG A 352 -20.53 -16.25 18.83
CA ARG A 352 -21.30 -15.01 18.85
C ARG A 352 -21.92 -14.74 17.49
N LEU A 353 -23.24 -14.70 17.45
CA LEU A 353 -23.99 -14.32 16.25
C LEU A 353 -23.86 -12.81 15.97
N PRO A 354 -24.03 -12.37 14.69
CA PRO A 354 -24.09 -10.96 14.36
C PRO A 354 -25.20 -10.26 15.15
N SER A 355 -24.86 -9.23 15.93
CA SER A 355 -25.81 -8.48 16.76
C SER A 355 -25.24 -7.13 17.15
N ILE A 356 -26.12 -6.13 17.31
CA ILE A 356 -25.76 -4.83 17.91
C ILE A 356 -25.74 -4.88 19.44
N ASN A 357 -26.34 -5.92 20.02
CA ASN A 357 -26.48 -6.05 21.46
C ASN A 357 -25.25 -6.72 22.09
N ARG A 358 -25.09 -6.48 23.39
CA ARG A 358 -24.06 -7.08 24.26
C ARG A 358 -24.60 -8.32 24.96
N ASP A 359 -25.25 -9.19 24.19
CA ASP A 359 -25.86 -10.41 24.72
C ASP A 359 -24.77 -11.36 25.25
N PRO A 360 -25.07 -12.18 26.28
CA PRO A 360 -24.18 -13.24 26.72
C PRO A 360 -23.79 -14.18 25.56
N VAL A 361 -22.52 -14.56 25.51
CA VAL A 361 -21.96 -15.35 24.42
C VAL A 361 -21.97 -16.83 24.78
N LYS A 362 -22.57 -17.65 23.93
CA LYS A 362 -22.64 -19.10 24.09
C LYS A 362 -21.25 -19.71 23.98
N ARG A 363 -20.91 -20.63 24.88
CA ARG A 363 -19.73 -21.48 24.76
C ARG A 363 -20.06 -22.95 24.99
N VAL A 364 -19.26 -23.82 24.38
CA VAL A 364 -19.39 -25.27 24.45
C VAL A 364 -18.01 -25.84 24.78
N ALA A 365 -17.92 -26.71 25.78
CA ALA A 365 -16.67 -27.39 26.13
C ALA A 365 -16.23 -28.35 25.01
N TRP A 366 -14.93 -28.59 24.94
CA TRP A 366 -14.43 -29.73 24.18
C TRP A 366 -14.96 -31.04 24.77
N PRO A 367 -15.29 -32.05 23.94
CA PRO A 367 -15.50 -33.40 24.44
C PRO A 367 -14.23 -33.91 25.13
N ASP A 368 -14.36 -34.54 26.30
CA ASP A 368 -13.23 -35.03 27.13
C ASP A 368 -12.20 -35.86 26.36
N LYS A 369 -12.64 -36.55 25.30
CA LYS A 369 -11.81 -37.45 24.50
C LYS A 369 -11.39 -36.84 23.16
N ASP A 370 -12.04 -35.80 22.65
CA ASP A 370 -11.80 -35.29 21.29
C ASP A 370 -11.63 -33.77 21.28
N ILE A 371 -10.53 -33.32 21.88
CA ILE A 371 -10.16 -31.92 22.00
C ILE A 371 -9.52 -31.44 20.69
N GLY A 372 -10.17 -30.52 19.97
CA GLY A 372 -9.68 -29.95 18.71
C GLY A 372 -10.68 -30.06 17.55
N MET A 373 -10.45 -29.30 16.49
CA MET A 373 -11.33 -29.29 15.30
C MET A 373 -11.29 -30.59 14.49
N ILE A 374 -10.18 -31.31 14.56
CA ILE A 374 -9.94 -32.54 13.80
C ILE A 374 -10.21 -33.72 14.72
N SER A 375 -11.16 -34.57 14.32
CA SER A 375 -11.59 -35.70 15.12
C SER A 375 -10.42 -36.65 15.42
N LEU A 376 -10.45 -37.30 16.58
CA LEU A 376 -9.44 -38.28 16.98
C LEU A 376 -9.15 -39.31 15.88
N SER A 377 -10.18 -39.77 15.17
CA SER A 377 -10.05 -40.77 14.10
C SER A 377 -9.36 -40.21 12.85
N ALA A 378 -9.42 -38.90 12.60
CA ALA A 378 -8.81 -38.25 11.45
C ALA A 378 -7.36 -37.79 11.70
N ARG A 379 -6.94 -37.62 12.96
CA ARG A 379 -5.58 -37.17 13.31
C ARG A 379 -4.44 -38.06 12.79
N PRO A 380 -4.55 -39.41 12.80
CA PRO A 380 -3.50 -40.26 12.22
C PRO A 380 -3.29 -40.03 10.72
N VAL A 381 -4.38 -39.82 9.97
CA VAL A 381 -4.33 -39.54 8.53
C VAL A 381 -3.66 -38.19 8.28
N LEU A 382 -4.05 -37.16 9.03
CA LEU A 382 -3.41 -35.84 8.94
C LEU A 382 -1.92 -35.89 9.31
N SER A 383 -1.57 -36.63 10.36
CA SER A 383 -0.17 -36.78 10.76
C SER A 383 0.64 -37.52 9.68
N ALA A 384 0.08 -38.53 9.03
CA ALA A 384 0.74 -39.24 7.93
C ALA A 384 0.92 -38.32 6.72
N TYR A 385 -0.07 -37.48 6.41
CA TYR A 385 0.03 -36.47 5.36
C TYR A 385 1.15 -35.45 5.62
N TYR A 386 1.20 -34.85 6.81
CA TYR A 386 2.27 -33.89 7.15
C TYR A 386 3.68 -34.50 7.15
N LYS A 387 3.79 -35.82 7.33
CA LYS A 387 5.06 -36.55 7.26
C LYS A 387 5.37 -37.07 5.85
N SER A 388 4.55 -36.76 4.84
CA SER A 388 4.65 -37.31 3.48
C SER A 388 4.64 -38.84 3.44
N GLN A 389 3.96 -39.47 4.41
CA GLN A 389 3.83 -40.92 4.56
C GLN A 389 2.47 -41.44 4.07
N LEU A 390 1.59 -40.55 3.61
CA LEU A 390 0.29 -40.91 3.08
C LEU A 390 0.46 -41.37 1.62
N ALA A 391 0.51 -42.68 1.41
CA ALA A 391 0.70 -43.28 0.08
C ALA A 391 -0.52 -43.09 -0.84
N ASN A 392 -1.74 -43.14 -0.27
CA ASN A 392 -3.01 -42.93 -0.96
C ASN A 392 -3.96 -42.13 -0.06
N LEU A 393 -4.86 -41.36 -0.66
CA LEU A 393 -5.96 -40.72 0.06
C LEU A 393 -6.89 -41.79 0.69
N PRO A 394 -7.65 -41.45 1.75
CA PRO A 394 -8.62 -42.37 2.34
C PRO A 394 -9.58 -42.94 1.29
N ASN A 395 -9.95 -44.23 1.41
CA ASN A 395 -10.75 -44.92 0.39
C ASN A 395 -12.09 -44.22 0.07
N ASP A 396 -12.69 -43.54 1.05
CA ASP A 396 -13.99 -42.87 0.89
C ASP A 396 -13.84 -41.39 0.45
N HIS A 397 -12.61 -40.89 0.29
CA HIS A 397 -12.29 -39.48 0.06
C HIS A 397 -13.02 -38.88 -1.15
N GLU A 398 -13.02 -39.58 -2.29
CA GLU A 398 -13.68 -39.11 -3.51
C GLU A 398 -15.21 -39.00 -3.35
N SER A 399 -15.81 -39.94 -2.60
CA SER A 399 -17.24 -39.92 -2.31
C SER A 399 -17.63 -38.87 -1.27
N ASP A 400 -16.73 -38.54 -0.35
CA ASP A 400 -16.90 -37.51 0.67
C ASP A 400 -16.77 -36.07 0.11
N MET A 401 -16.18 -35.91 -1.08
CA MET A 401 -15.96 -34.63 -1.76
C MET A 401 -17.11 -34.24 -2.72
N GLN A 402 -18.03 -35.15 -3.01
CA GLN A 402 -19.26 -34.94 -3.80
C GLN A 402 -20.42 -34.50 -2.91
#